data_AF-A0A916EUG9-F1
#
_entry.id   AF-A0A916EUG9-F1
#
_cell.length_a   1.000
_cell.length_b   1.000
_cell.length_c   1.000
_cell.angle_alpha   90.00
_cell.angle_beta   90.00
_cell.angle_gamma   90.00
#
_symmetry.space_group_name_H-M   'P 1'
#
loop_
_entity.id
_entity.type
_entity.pdbx_description
1 polymer ?
#
loop_
_entity_poly.entity_id
_entity_poly.type
_entity_poly.pdbx_seq_one_letter_code
_entity_poly.pdbx_strand_id
1 'polypeptide(L)'
;MKIGPLDAKPVAPPATAERKGQPAAVEAEASAKVDLSPAASLMSGMAADPTFDSAKVDRIAQAIRDGQFKVNPEAIADKLILNAQELLGRQFS
;
A
#
# COMPACT_ATOMS: atom_id res chain seq x y z
N MET A 1 24.67 26.77 25.69
CA MET A 1 23.34 26.42 26.24
C MET A 1 22.48 27.68 26.34
N LYS A 2 21.49 27.85 25.46
CA LYS A 2 20.20 28.50 25.75
C LYS A 2 19.28 28.26 24.54
N ILE A 3 18.37 27.31 24.68
CA ILE A 3 17.25 27.06 23.77
C ILE A 3 16.13 28.01 24.25
N GLY A 4 15.66 28.90 23.39
CA GLY A 4 14.47 29.73 23.61
C GLY A 4 13.19 29.01 23.18
N PRO A 5 12.03 29.40 23.69
CA PRO A 5 10.86 28.53 23.85
C PRO A 5 10.15 28.18 22.54
N LEU A 6 9.62 26.95 22.50
CA LEU A 6 8.72 26.45 21.47
C LEU A 6 7.29 26.87 21.83
N ASP A 7 6.78 27.91 21.17
CA ASP A 7 5.37 28.28 21.26
C ASP A 7 4.52 27.28 20.46
N ALA A 8 3.95 26.32 21.17
CA ALA A 8 2.94 25.40 20.67
C ALA A 8 1.59 26.15 20.51
N LYS A 9 1.13 26.32 19.27
CA LYS A 9 -0.23 26.81 18.97
C LYS A 9 -1.13 25.62 18.59
N PRO A 10 -2.36 25.50 19.14
CA PRO A 10 -3.17 24.29 19.04
C PRO A 10 -3.72 24.07 17.62
N VAL A 11 -3.74 22.80 17.19
CA VAL A 11 -4.44 22.33 15.99
C VAL A 11 -5.96 22.42 16.22
N ALA A 12 -6.65 23.19 15.39
CA ALA A 12 -8.10 23.10 15.23
C ALA A 12 -8.43 22.14 14.07
N PRO A 13 -9.50 21.33 14.17
CA PRO A 13 -9.84 20.35 13.13
C PRO A 13 -10.46 21.05 11.90
N PRO A 14 -10.16 20.62 10.66
CA PRO A 14 -10.94 21.05 9.52
C PRO A 14 -12.32 20.38 9.57
N ALA A 15 -13.35 21.20 9.69
CA ALA A 15 -14.75 20.82 9.55
C ALA A 15 -15.02 20.23 8.16
N THR A 16 -15.84 19.18 8.14
CA THR A 16 -16.40 18.54 6.96
C THR A 16 -17.13 19.58 6.10
N ALA A 17 -16.68 19.75 4.86
CA ALA A 17 -17.45 20.40 3.81
C ALA A 17 -17.47 19.45 2.60
N GLU A 18 -18.58 18.75 2.46
CA GLU A 18 -18.91 17.96 1.29
C GLU A 18 -18.84 18.86 0.04
N ARG A 19 -17.93 18.56 -0.89
CA ARG A 19 -18.01 19.02 -2.27
C ARG A 19 -17.94 17.84 -3.21
N LYS A 20 -19.12 17.47 -3.70
CA LYS A 20 -19.32 16.78 -4.98
C LYS A 20 -18.47 17.47 -6.05
N GLY A 21 -17.41 16.81 -6.49
CA GLY A 21 -16.52 17.26 -7.55
C GLY A 21 -15.90 16.03 -8.20
N GLN A 22 -16.10 15.91 -9.50
CA GLN A 22 -15.44 14.95 -10.40
C GLN A 22 -13.99 14.66 -9.99
N PRO A 23 -13.48 13.42 -10.17
CA PRO A 23 -12.04 13.21 -10.12
C PRO A 23 -11.44 14.03 -11.27
N ALA A 24 -10.90 15.19 -10.95
CA ALA A 24 -9.99 15.89 -11.84
C ALA A 24 -8.81 14.94 -12.03
N ALA A 25 -8.61 14.48 -13.26
CA ALA A 25 -7.37 13.83 -13.64
C ALA A 25 -6.26 14.86 -13.39
N VAL A 26 -5.52 14.68 -12.31
CA VAL A 26 -4.30 15.42 -12.07
C VAL A 26 -3.33 14.93 -13.15
N GLU A 27 -3.11 15.74 -14.18
CA GLU A 27 -2.03 15.48 -15.13
C GLU A 27 -0.73 15.47 -14.33
N ALA A 28 -0.13 14.30 -14.21
CA ALA A 28 1.14 14.13 -13.51
C ALA A 28 2.19 15.02 -14.17
N GLU A 29 2.75 15.96 -13.40
CA GLU A 29 3.86 16.82 -13.82
C GLU A 29 4.99 15.94 -14.38
N ALA A 30 5.78 16.44 -15.34
CA ALA A 30 6.80 15.65 -16.04
C ALA A 30 7.79 14.93 -15.08
N SER A 31 8.02 15.48 -13.88
CA SER A 31 8.84 14.89 -12.82
C SER A 31 8.22 13.65 -12.15
N ALA A 32 6.94 13.36 -12.37
CA ALA A 32 6.24 12.18 -11.89
C ALA A 32 6.10 11.08 -12.97
N LYS A 33 6.67 11.28 -14.17
CA LYS A 33 6.74 10.24 -15.20
C LYS A 33 8.00 9.40 -14.99
N VAL A 34 7.80 8.13 -14.66
CA VAL A 34 8.87 7.12 -14.61
C VAL A 34 8.91 6.37 -15.94
N ASP A 35 10.07 6.35 -16.60
CA ASP A 35 10.28 5.53 -17.78
C ASP A 35 10.39 4.06 -17.36
N LEU A 36 9.29 3.32 -17.49
CA LEU A 36 9.29 1.87 -17.31
C LEU A 36 9.99 1.21 -18.50
N SER A 37 10.82 0.21 -18.21
CA SER A 37 11.46 -0.57 -19.28
C SER A 37 10.40 -1.24 -20.16
N PRO A 38 10.66 -1.47 -21.45
CA PRO A 38 9.73 -2.18 -22.33
C PRO A 38 9.31 -3.55 -21.76
N ALA A 39 10.23 -4.25 -21.08
CA ALA A 39 9.95 -5.51 -20.40
C ALA A 39 8.98 -5.34 -19.22
N ALA A 40 9.14 -4.30 -18.39
CA ALA A 40 8.22 -4.01 -17.30
C ALA A 40 6.82 -3.62 -17.81
N SER A 41 6.73 -2.88 -18.91
CA SER A 41 5.48 -2.52 -19.56
C SER A 41 4.74 -3.73 -20.14
N LEU A 42 5.46 -4.71 -20.70
CA LEU A 42 4.89 -5.97 -21.17
C LEU A 42 4.37 -6.83 -20.00
N MET A 43 5.09 -6.84 -18.86
CA MET A 43 4.66 -7.54 -17.65
C MET A 43 3.44 -6.87 -17.00
N SER A 44 3.37 -5.54 -17.03
CA SER A 44 2.20 -4.78 -16.59
C SER A 44 0.97 -5.00 -17.49
N GLY A 45 1.16 -5.36 -18.75
CA GLY A 45 0.09 -5.75 -19.67
C GLY A 45 -0.58 -7.09 -19.32
N MET A 46 0.06 -7.91 -18.49
CA MET A 46 -0.52 -9.13 -17.91
C MET A 46 -1.41 -8.84 -16.68
N ALA A 47 -1.69 -7.57 -16.35
CA ALA A 47 -2.43 -7.15 -15.15
C ALA A 47 -3.87 -7.67 -15.00
N ALA A 48 -4.41 -8.39 -15.99
CA ALA A 48 -5.44 -9.38 -15.72
C ALA A 48 -4.75 -10.69 -15.27
N ASP A 49 -4.05 -10.64 -14.13
CA ASP A 49 -3.40 -11.83 -13.59
C ASP A 49 -4.52 -12.80 -13.20
N PRO A 50 -4.65 -13.98 -13.83
CA PRO A 50 -5.69 -14.95 -13.50
C PRO A 50 -5.60 -15.46 -12.06
N THR A 51 -4.52 -15.13 -11.33
CA THR A 51 -4.35 -15.36 -9.88
C THR A 51 -5.15 -14.39 -9.02
N PHE A 52 -5.58 -13.24 -9.54
CA PHE A 52 -6.29 -12.24 -8.75
C PHE A 52 -7.78 -12.60 -8.58
N ASP A 53 -8.12 -13.13 -7.41
CA ASP A 53 -9.49 -13.48 -7.02
C ASP A 53 -10.13 -12.36 -6.18
N SER A 54 -10.88 -11.48 -6.85
CA SER A 54 -11.61 -10.37 -6.18
C SER A 54 -12.65 -10.88 -5.18
N ALA A 55 -13.34 -11.98 -5.48
CA ALA A 55 -14.35 -12.56 -4.60
C ALA A 55 -13.73 -13.12 -3.31
N LYS A 56 -12.49 -13.62 -3.35
CA LYS A 56 -11.72 -13.98 -2.16
C LYS A 56 -11.33 -12.76 -1.34
N VAL A 57 -10.89 -11.68 -2.00
CA VAL A 57 -10.53 -10.43 -1.32
C VAL A 57 -11.73 -9.88 -0.56
N ASP A 58 -12.89 -9.78 -1.20
CA ASP A 58 -14.12 -9.24 -0.58
C ASP A 58 -14.56 -10.06 0.64
N ARG A 59 -14.51 -11.40 0.54
CA ARG A 59 -14.84 -12.30 1.65
C ARG A 59 -13.89 -12.11 2.84
N ILE A 60 -12.59 -12.02 2.59
CA ILE A 60 -11.60 -11.83 3.67
C ILE A 60 -11.76 -10.43 4.28
N ALA A 61 -11.94 -9.40 3.46
CA ALA A 61 -12.15 -8.03 3.93
C ALA A 61 -13.41 -7.91 4.80
N GLN A 62 -14.50 -8.60 4.44
CA GLN A 62 -15.70 -8.67 5.26
C GLN A 62 -15.43 -9.40 6.59
N ALA A 63 -14.76 -10.56 6.57
CA ALA A 63 -14.41 -11.29 7.79
C ALA A 63 -13.51 -10.47 8.75
N ILE A 64 -12.64 -9.62 8.22
CA ILE A 64 -11.84 -8.67 9.02
C ILE A 64 -12.73 -7.60 9.63
N ARG A 65 -13.64 -6.99 8.86
CA ARG A 65 -14.59 -5.98 9.35
C ARG A 65 -15.51 -6.53 10.45
N ASP A 66 -15.94 -7.77 10.30
CA ASP A 66 -16.83 -8.45 11.26
C ASP A 66 -16.07 -9.04 12.47
N GLY A 67 -14.74 -8.87 12.53
CA GLY A 67 -13.89 -9.40 13.61
C GLY A 67 -13.80 -10.92 13.66
N GLN A 68 -14.21 -11.62 12.59
CA GLN A 68 -14.17 -13.09 12.48
C GLN A 68 -12.84 -13.61 11.95
N PHE A 69 -11.99 -12.73 11.41
CA PHE A 69 -10.65 -13.09 10.97
C PHE A 69 -9.72 -13.32 12.16
N LYS A 70 -9.25 -14.56 12.35
CA LYS A 70 -8.29 -14.92 13.40
C LYS A 70 -6.86 -14.86 12.88
N VAL A 71 -6.03 -14.07 13.56
CA VAL A 71 -4.59 -13.99 13.27
C VAL A 71 -3.91 -15.28 13.74
N ASN A 72 -3.12 -15.90 12.87
CA ASN A 72 -2.25 -17.01 13.22
C ASN A 72 -0.79 -16.51 13.25
N PRO A 73 -0.18 -16.32 14.44
CA PRO A 73 1.17 -15.77 14.56
C PRO A 73 2.24 -16.69 13.99
N GLU A 74 2.12 -18.02 14.18
CA GLU A 74 3.08 -19.01 13.68
C GLU A 74 3.14 -18.97 12.14
N ALA A 75 1.97 -18.95 11.49
CA ALA A 75 1.89 -18.88 10.03
C ALA A 75 2.47 -17.58 9.46
N ILE A 76 2.43 -16.48 10.22
CA ILE A 76 3.06 -15.21 9.84
C ILE A 76 4.58 -15.35 9.94
N ALA A 77 5.07 -15.87 11.07
CA ALA A 77 6.50 -16.07 11.29
C ALA A 77 7.12 -16.95 10.20
N ASP A 78 6.51 -18.08 9.89
CA ASP A 78 6.98 -18.99 8.84
C ASP A 78 7.07 -18.28 7.47
N LYS A 79 6.04 -17.52 7.11
CA LYS A 79 6.01 -16.78 5.84
C LYS A 79 7.07 -15.67 5.78
N LEU A 80 7.31 -14.96 6.89
CA LEU A 80 8.35 -13.93 6.96
C LEU A 80 9.74 -14.55 6.81
N ILE A 81 10.00 -15.68 7.47
CA ILE A 81 11.25 -16.41 7.36
C ILE A 81 11.46 -16.90 5.92
N LEU A 82 10.44 -17.50 5.30
CA LEU A 82 10.51 -17.95 3.90
C LEU A 82 10.80 -16.79 2.94
N ASN A 83 10.14 -15.64 3.12
CA ASN A 83 10.38 -14.46 2.30
C ASN A 83 11.82 -13.93 2.47
N ALA A 84 12.32 -13.88 3.70
CA ALA A 84 13.70 -13.49 3.97
C ALA A 84 14.71 -14.45 3.32
N GLN A 85 14.45 -15.77 3.36
CA GLN A 85 15.28 -16.76 2.68
C GLN A 85 15.28 -16.59 1.17
N GLU A 86 14.13 -16.31 0.55
CA GLU A 86 14.05 -16.07 -0.90
C GLU A 86 14.87 -14.82 -1.31
N LEU A 87 14.75 -13.74 -0.55
CA LEU A 87 15.49 -12.50 -0.81
C LEU A 87 16.99 -12.67 -0.62
N LEU A 88 17.44 -13.31 0.47
CA LEU A 88 18.85 -13.57 0.71
C LEU A 88 19.41 -14.62 -0.27
N GLY A 89 18.66 -15.68 -0.56
CA GLY A 89 19.05 -16.72 -1.51
C GLY A 89 19.27 -16.17 -2.92
N ARG A 90 18.48 -15.17 -3.34
CA ARG A 90 18.69 -14.39 -4.56
C ARG A 90 19.89 -13.46 -4.51
N GLN A 91 20.29 -12.99 -3.32
CA GLN A 91 21.43 -12.06 -3.16
C GLN A 91 22.78 -12.78 -3.12
N PHE A 92 22.81 -14.07 -2.78
CA PHE A 92 24.02 -14.89 -2.68
C PHE A 92 24.15 -15.94 -3.80
N SER A 93 23.26 -15.93 -4.78
CA SER A 93 23.37 -16.71 -6.03
C SER A 93 23.79 -15.80 -7.18
#